data_AF-A0A9P6SR41-F1
#
_entry.id   AF-A0A9P6SR41-F1
#
_cell.length_a   1.000
_cell.length_b   1.000
_cell.length_c   1.000
_cell.angle_alpha   90.00
_cell.angle_beta   90.00
_cell.angle_gamma   90.00
#
_symmetry.space_group_name_H-M   'P 1'
#
loop_
_entity.id
_entity.type
_entity.pdbx_description
1 polymer ?
#
loop_
_entity_poly.entity_id
_entity_poly.type
_entity_poly.pdbx_seq_one_letter_code
_entity_poly.pdbx_strand_id
1 'polypeptide(L)'
;IFQVKTLDLRLGAGMDLLAELTDLREFSYLYEGHQQIGVEEALWIKEHWTRLGTFEGYPNPKSSVREQIREVLKLITIEDT
;
A
#
# COMPACT_ATOMS: atom_id res chain seq x y z
N ILE A 1 -11.24 -22.24 -0.93
CA ILE A 1 -9.76 -22.23 -0.91
C ILE A 1 -9.35 -20.78 -1.04
N PHE A 2 -8.84 -20.16 0.02
CA PHE A 2 -8.32 -18.80 -0.07
C PHE A 2 -6.94 -18.88 -0.71
N GLN A 3 -6.78 -18.29 -1.89
CA GLN A 3 -5.52 -18.27 -2.60
C GLN A 3 -4.70 -17.09 -2.06
N VAL A 4 -3.70 -17.38 -1.23
CA VAL A 4 -2.73 -16.38 -0.79
C VAL A 4 -1.80 -16.10 -1.96
N LYS A 5 -1.93 -14.91 -2.56
CA LYS A 5 -0.96 -14.40 -3.53
C LYS A 5 0.04 -13.53 -2.79
N THR A 6 1.30 -13.92 -2.77
CA THR A 6 2.39 -13.05 -2.31
C THR A 6 2.51 -11.89 -3.29
N LEU A 7 2.31 -10.67 -2.80
CA LEU A 7 2.31 -9.46 -3.61
C LEU A 7 3.64 -8.75 -3.42
N ASP A 8 4.48 -8.72 -4.45
CA ASP A 8 5.69 -7.88 -4.44
C ASP A 8 5.27 -6.47 -4.86
N LEU A 9 5.24 -5.52 -3.93
CA LEU A 9 4.75 -4.15 -4.16
C LEU A 9 5.75 -3.23 -4.89
N ARG A 10 6.87 -3.76 -5.37
CA ARG A 10 7.84 -2.97 -6.14
C ARG A 10 7.24 -2.58 -7.49
N LEU A 11 7.25 -1.27 -7.80
CA LEU A 11 6.91 -0.72 -9.12
C LEU A 11 7.60 -1.53 -10.23
N GLY A 12 6.81 -2.35 -10.93
CA GLY A 12 7.27 -3.19 -12.05
C GLY A 12 6.70 -4.60 -12.10
N ALA A 13 6.25 -5.19 -10.98
CA ALA A 13 5.67 -6.54 -10.99
C ALA A 13 4.45 -6.66 -10.09
N GLY A 14 3.24 -6.62 -10.65
CA GLY A 14 2.01 -6.96 -9.95
C GLY A 14 1.04 -5.79 -9.68
N MET A 15 1.47 -4.53 -9.82
CA MET A 15 0.57 -3.38 -9.67
C MET A 15 -0.55 -3.37 -10.72
N ASP A 16 -0.28 -3.80 -11.96
CA ASP A 16 -1.29 -3.92 -13.02
C ASP A 16 -2.43 -4.88 -12.63
N LEU A 17 -2.08 -5.98 -11.96
CA LEU A 17 -3.07 -6.95 -11.47
C LEU A 17 -3.90 -6.39 -10.31
N LEU A 18 -3.37 -5.43 -9.57
CA LEU A 18 -4.12 -4.76 -8.51
C LEU A 18 -4.92 -3.56 -9.01
N ALA A 19 -4.54 -2.97 -10.16
CA ALA A 19 -5.27 -1.86 -10.77
C ALA A 19 -6.72 -2.26 -11.11
N GLU A 20 -6.95 -3.56 -11.37
CA GLU A 20 -8.27 -4.11 -11.62
C GLU A 20 -9.17 -4.12 -10.36
N LEU A 21 -8.59 -3.99 -9.16
CA LEU A 21 -9.31 -3.99 -7.88
C LEU A 21 -9.92 -2.62 -7.55
N THR A 22 -10.79 -2.13 -8.43
CA THR A 22 -11.40 -0.79 -8.34
C THR A 22 -12.31 -0.58 -7.13
N ASP A 23 -12.80 -1.66 -6.50
CA ASP A 23 -13.63 -1.61 -5.27
C ASP A 23 -12.86 -2.05 -4.02
N LEU A 24 -11.53 -2.01 -4.05
CA LEU A 24 -10.71 -2.34 -2.88
C LEU A 24 -10.96 -1.35 -1.74
N ARG A 25 -11.33 -1.86 -0.56
CA ARG A 25 -11.63 -1.07 0.64
C ARG A 25 -10.57 -1.18 1.72
N GLU A 26 -9.90 -2.31 1.77
CA GLU A 26 -8.91 -2.65 2.78
C GLU A 26 -7.70 -3.29 2.09
N PHE A 27 -6.51 -2.84 2.45
CA PHE A 27 -5.27 -3.38 1.94
C PHE A 27 -4.25 -3.51 3.08
N SER A 28 -3.70 -4.70 3.28
CA SER A 28 -2.69 -4.95 4.29
C SER A 28 -1.52 -5.78 3.77
N TYR A 29 -0.28 -5.39 4.14
CA TYR A 29 0.93 -6.15 3.83
C TYR A 29 1.88 -6.13 5.04
N LEU A 30 1.78 -7.17 5.86
CA LEU A 30 2.38 -7.23 7.20
C LEU A 30 3.44 -8.32 7.39
N TYR A 31 3.62 -9.19 6.40
CA TYR A 31 4.27 -10.48 6.64
C TYR A 31 5.77 -10.52 6.36
N GLU A 32 6.30 -9.56 5.62
CA GLU A 32 7.73 -9.52 5.32
C GLU A 32 8.23 -8.10 5.48
N GLY A 33 8.99 -7.81 6.55
CA GLY A 33 9.62 -6.49 6.79
C GLY A 33 10.61 -6.05 5.69
N HIS A 34 10.72 -6.82 4.62
CA HIS A 34 11.42 -6.51 3.37
C HIS A 34 10.54 -5.74 2.38
N GLN A 35 9.22 -5.81 2.51
CA GLN A 35 8.28 -5.05 1.70
C GLN A 35 8.02 -3.71 2.37
N GLN A 36 8.45 -2.65 1.72
CA GLN A 36 8.28 -1.27 2.15
C GLN A 36 7.72 -0.49 0.97
N ILE A 37 6.71 0.35 1.21
CA ILE A 37 6.27 1.31 0.18
C ILE A 37 7.06 2.61 0.31
N GLY A 38 7.34 3.23 -0.84
CA GLY A 38 7.81 4.58 -0.97
C GLY A 38 6.67 5.55 -1.27
N VAL A 39 7.05 6.78 -1.61
CA VAL A 39 6.10 7.85 -1.98
C VAL A 39 5.41 7.53 -3.31
N GLU A 40 6.14 6.93 -4.26
CA GLU A 40 5.60 6.60 -5.59
C GLU A 40 4.48 5.55 -5.49
N GLU A 41 4.68 4.48 -4.71
CA GLU A 41 3.62 3.50 -4.47
C GLU A 41 2.42 4.12 -3.74
N ALA A 42 2.67 5.00 -2.74
CA ALA A 42 1.60 5.69 -2.03
C ALA A 42 0.74 6.57 -2.96
N LEU A 43 1.38 7.29 -3.89
CA LEU A 43 0.68 8.10 -4.90
C LEU A 43 -0.14 7.21 -5.82
N TRP A 44 0.46 6.13 -6.33
CA TRP A 44 -0.24 5.18 -7.19
C TRP A 44 -1.48 4.61 -6.49
N ILE A 45 -1.36 4.19 -5.22
CA ILE A 45 -2.46 3.64 -4.41
C ILE A 45 -3.61 4.66 -4.32
N LYS A 46 -3.29 5.91 -4.00
CA LYS A 46 -4.27 6.98 -3.89
C LYS A 46 -5.02 7.23 -5.19
N GLU A 47 -4.32 7.16 -6.33
CA GLU A 47 -4.89 7.41 -7.64
C GLU A 47 -5.77 6.25 -8.14
N HIS A 48 -5.40 5.00 -7.84
CA HIS A 48 -6.07 3.83 -8.40
C HIS A 48 -7.13 3.22 -7.46
N TRP A 49 -6.94 3.27 -6.14
CA TRP A 49 -7.87 2.72 -5.16
C TRP A 49 -8.63 3.82 -4.42
N THR A 50 -9.46 4.56 -5.17
CA THR A 50 -10.24 5.70 -4.65
C THR A 50 -11.23 5.35 -3.54
N ARG A 51 -11.55 4.07 -3.34
CA ARG A 51 -12.47 3.56 -2.30
C ARG A 51 -11.76 2.94 -1.10
N LEU A 52 -10.42 3.01 -1.07
CA LEU A 52 -9.63 2.48 0.03
C LEU A 52 -9.92 3.29 1.31
N GLY A 53 -10.36 2.60 2.36
CA GLY A 53 -10.63 3.18 3.68
C GLY A 53 -9.57 2.82 4.72
N THR A 54 -8.94 1.66 4.57
CA THR A 54 -7.90 1.16 5.50
C THR A 54 -6.68 0.68 4.73
N PHE A 55 -5.49 1.07 5.19
CA PHE A 55 -4.20 0.69 4.61
C PHE A 55 -3.22 0.38 5.73
N GLU A 56 -2.76 -0.86 5.79
CA GLU A 56 -1.89 -1.34 6.86
C GLU A 56 -0.60 -1.94 6.29
N GLY A 57 0.54 -1.63 6.90
CA GLY A 57 1.82 -2.17 6.45
C GLY A 57 3.01 -1.35 6.91
N TYR A 58 4.19 -1.72 6.43
CA TYR A 58 5.44 -1.09 6.86
C TYR A 58 5.89 0.02 5.89
N PRO A 59 5.69 1.31 6.23
CA PRO A 59 6.24 2.38 5.43
C PRO A 59 7.77 2.34 5.46
N ASN A 60 8.41 2.95 4.45
CA ASN A 60 9.86 3.11 4.45
C ASN A 60 10.36 3.66 5.81
N PRO A 61 11.39 3.04 6.43
CA PRO A 61 11.83 3.38 7.77
C PRO A 61 12.46 4.77 7.88
N LYS A 62 12.81 5.40 6.75
CA LYS A 62 13.26 6.79 6.73
C LYS A 62 12.09 7.70 7.14
N SER A 63 12.24 8.40 8.26
CA SER A 63 11.21 9.28 8.84
C SER A 63 10.65 10.30 7.85
N SER A 64 11.50 10.90 7.00
CA SER A 64 11.08 11.85 5.97
C SER A 64 10.22 11.23 4.87
N VAL A 65 10.45 9.96 4.54
CA VAL A 65 9.66 9.22 3.54
C VAL A 65 8.34 8.77 4.14
N ARG A 66 8.37 8.27 5.39
CA ARG A 66 7.15 7.90 6.14
C ARG A 66 6.17 9.07 6.27
N GLU A 67 6.67 10.26 6.56
CA GLU A 67 5.81 11.45 6.68
C GLU A 67 5.14 11.80 5.35
N GLN A 68 5.88 11.72 4.25
CA GLN A 68 5.32 11.95 2.92
C GLN A 68 4.25 10.89 2.56
N ILE A 69 4.49 9.62 2.89
CA ILE A 69 3.49 8.55 2.69
C ILE A 69 2.21 8.83 3.48
N ARG A 70 2.33 9.23 4.75
CA ARG A 70 1.18 9.60 5.57
C ARG A 70 0.41 10.77 4.99
N GLU A 71 1.11 11.81 4.56
CA GLU A 71 0.52 12.98 3.90
C GLU A 71 -0.25 12.60 2.63
N VAL A 72 0.30 11.70 1.82
CA VAL A 72 -0.36 11.20 0.60
C VAL A 72 -1.63 10.44 0.94
N LEU A 73 -1.54 9.50 1.89
CA LEU A 73 -2.61 8.57 2.24
C LEU A 73 -3.57 9.07 3.32
N LYS A 74 -3.45 10.33 3.79
CA LYS A 74 -4.22 11.01 4.87
C LYS A 74 -5.71 10.68 5.07
N LEU A 75 -6.40 10.16 4.07
CA LEU A 75 -7.80 9.72 4.13
C LEU A 75 -7.96 8.26 4.62
N ILE A 76 -6.85 7.56 4.77
CA ILE A 76 -6.77 6.14 5.03
C ILE A 76 -6.08 5.96 6.38
N THR A 77 -6.71 5.20 7.27
CA THR A 77 -6.10 4.85 8.56
C THR A 77 -4.85 4.01 8.30
N ILE A 78 -3.68 4.51 8.71
CA ILE A 78 -2.41 3.76 8.70
C ILE A 78 -2.18 3.27 10.13
N GLU A 79 -2.29 1.96 10.35
CA GLU A 79 -1.89 1.35 11.62
C GLU A 79 -0.39 1.02 11.56
N ASP A 80 0.40 1.64 12.46
CA ASP A 80 1.80 1.29 12.66
C ASP A 80 1.83 0.05 13.59
N THR A 81 1.83 -1.17 13.04
CA THR A 81 2.10 -2.41 13.79
C THR A 81 3.59 -2.69 13.96
#